data_AF-A0AAU6FKL9-F1
#
_entry.id   AF-A0AAU6FKL9-F1
#
_cell.length_a   1.000
_cell.length_b   1.000
_cell.length_c   1.000
_cell.angle_alpha   90.00
_cell.angle_beta   90.00
_cell.angle_gamma   90.00
#
_symmetry.space_group_name_H-M   'P 1'
#
loop_
_entity.id
_entity.type
_entity.pdbx_description
1 polymer ?
#
loop_
_entity_poly.entity_id
_entity_poly.type
_entity_poly.pdbx_seq_one_letter_code
_entity_poly.pdbx_strand_id
1 'polypeptide(L)'
;MAAAEENTRHTPRTPAAAAGTGGTPALTEEQAGRMFAGMNDVIRAGEEMRRLRAEMIQVLTGFGWTQERIARLTDMSQPAVSKQVAKYRDAGPGPSMDVSLGQHDLPWLEGRLWGLAEDLSETYDGAARCTPCVGALARGKKRFTERTVDELRRLVEEDLRLHAAELPAGHREAYDEISRGLDVPAGTATAPAGSASVRRALAHRIQRDRLRG
;
A
#
# COMPACT_ATOMS: atom_id res chain seq x y z
N MET A 1 87.61 8.30 -47.31
CA MET A 1 88.50 8.39 -46.15
C MET A 1 87.63 8.23 -44.91
N ALA A 2 87.77 7.09 -44.21
CA ALA A 2 87.28 6.69 -42.87
C ALA A 2 85.77 6.86 -42.54
N ALA A 3 85.04 6.02 -41.79
CA ALA A 3 85.17 4.72 -41.10
C ALA A 3 83.70 4.31 -40.77
N ALA A 4 83.21 3.08 -40.97
CA ALA A 4 83.29 1.91 -40.08
C ALA A 4 82.95 2.16 -38.61
N GLU A 5 81.79 1.65 -38.14
CA GLU A 5 81.48 1.06 -36.80
C GLU A 5 79.96 0.72 -36.80
N GLU A 6 79.52 -0.53 -36.90
CA GLU A 6 79.49 -1.65 -35.92
C GLU A 6 78.47 -1.50 -34.77
N ASN A 7 77.64 -2.55 -34.61
CA ASN A 7 77.07 -3.09 -33.35
C ASN A 7 76.18 -2.17 -32.47
N THR A 8 75.01 -2.54 -31.94
CA THR A 8 74.57 -3.83 -31.37
C THR A 8 73.04 -3.79 -31.15
N ARG A 9 72.45 -4.99 -31.15
CA ARG A 9 71.05 -5.36 -30.90
C ARG A 9 70.45 -4.82 -29.59
N HIS A 10 69.19 -4.41 -29.61
CA HIS A 10 68.22 -4.83 -28.59
C HIS A 10 66.77 -4.79 -29.11
N THR A 11 66.14 -5.97 -29.15
CA THR A 11 64.71 -6.20 -29.45
C THR A 11 63.84 -5.70 -28.31
N PRO A 12 62.53 -5.51 -28.54
CA PRO A 12 61.63 -6.37 -27.78
C PRO A 12 60.52 -7.03 -28.61
N ARG A 13 60.23 -8.27 -28.19
CA ARG A 13 59.10 -9.13 -28.54
C ARG A 13 57.79 -8.37 -28.70
N THR A 14 57.09 -8.63 -29.81
CA THR A 14 55.64 -8.45 -29.90
C THR A 14 54.98 -9.81 -29.63
N PRO A 15 54.32 -10.05 -28.49
CA PRO A 15 53.42 -11.19 -28.36
C PRO A 15 52.05 -10.84 -28.95
N ALA A 16 51.53 -11.77 -29.76
CA ALA A 16 50.17 -11.81 -30.24
C ALA A 16 49.19 -11.73 -29.05
N ALA A 17 48.32 -10.72 -29.05
CA ALA A 17 47.23 -10.60 -28.09
C ALA A 17 45.91 -10.90 -28.80
N ALA A 18 45.31 -11.99 -28.34
CA ALA A 18 44.01 -12.56 -28.61
C ALA A 18 42.92 -11.56 -29.03
N ALA A 19 42.30 -11.86 -30.16
CA ALA A 19 41.00 -11.34 -30.54
C ALA A 19 39.89 -11.99 -29.69
N GLY A 20 39.00 -11.15 -29.14
CA GLY A 20 37.58 -11.47 -29.04
C GLY A 20 37.11 -12.15 -27.74
N THR A 21 37.03 -11.41 -26.63
CA THR A 21 36.07 -11.72 -25.57
C THR A 21 34.79 -10.95 -25.83
N GLY A 22 33.89 -11.54 -26.64
CA GLY A 22 32.50 -11.14 -26.70
C GLY A 22 31.81 -11.54 -25.39
N GLY A 23 31.92 -10.70 -24.36
CA GLY A 23 31.14 -10.85 -23.14
C GLY A 23 29.73 -10.35 -23.37
N THR A 24 28.76 -11.26 -23.45
CA THR A 24 27.34 -10.94 -23.31
C THR A 24 27.15 -10.16 -21.99
N PRO A 25 26.41 -9.04 -21.94
CA PRO A 25 26.17 -8.35 -20.68
C PRO A 25 25.34 -9.23 -19.75
N ALA A 26 26.01 -9.94 -18.85
CA ALA A 26 25.38 -10.74 -17.81
C ALA A 26 24.81 -9.79 -16.74
N LEU A 27 23.57 -10.01 -16.33
CA LEU A 27 22.94 -9.31 -15.20
C LEU A 27 23.86 -9.40 -13.99
N THR A 28 24.21 -8.25 -13.41
CA THR A 28 24.97 -8.25 -12.16
C THR A 28 24.10 -8.78 -11.03
N GLU A 29 24.73 -9.35 -10.00
CA GLU A 29 24.01 -9.83 -8.81
C GLU A 29 23.14 -8.74 -8.17
N GLU A 30 23.61 -7.49 -8.17
CA GLU A 30 22.83 -6.34 -7.71
C GLU A 30 21.61 -6.04 -8.58
N GLN A 31 21.72 -6.18 -9.90
CA GLN A 31 20.59 -6.01 -10.82
C GLN A 31 19.57 -7.12 -10.61
N ALA A 32 20.02 -8.37 -10.51
CA ALA A 32 19.16 -9.50 -10.18
C ALA A 32 18.48 -9.33 -8.80
N GLY A 33 19.23 -8.87 -7.80
CA GLY A 33 18.70 -8.57 -6.46
C GLY A 33 17.59 -7.52 -6.48
N ARG A 34 17.76 -6.44 -7.25
CA ARG A 34 16.70 -5.43 -7.45
C ARG A 34 15.47 -6.00 -8.15
N MET A 35 15.66 -6.87 -9.14
CA MET A 35 14.54 -7.54 -9.83
C MET A 35 13.75 -8.44 -8.87
N PHE A 36 14.42 -9.29 -8.09
CA PHE A 36 13.76 -10.16 -7.12
C PHE A 36 13.06 -9.40 -6.00
N ALA A 37 13.66 -8.30 -5.51
CA ALA A 37 13.01 -7.44 -4.53
C ALA A 37 11.67 -6.90 -5.07
N GLY A 38 11.66 -6.41 -6.32
CA GLY A 38 10.43 -5.96 -6.97
C GLY A 38 9.39 -7.07 -7.15
N MET A 39 9.81 -8.28 -7.55
CA MET A 39 8.91 -9.44 -7.68
C MET A 39 8.30 -9.84 -6.32
N ASN A 40 9.12 -9.89 -5.27
CA ASN A 40 8.66 -10.24 -3.92
C ASN A 40 7.65 -9.23 -3.38
N ASP A 41 7.80 -7.95 -3.69
CA ASP A 41 6.82 -6.92 -3.34
C ASP A 41 5.47 -7.16 -4.03
N VAL A 42 5.46 -7.50 -5.32
CA VAL A 42 4.23 -7.82 -6.06
C VAL A 42 3.56 -9.08 -5.51
N ILE A 43 4.34 -10.13 -5.22
CA ILE A 43 3.82 -11.38 -4.67
C ILE A 43 3.17 -11.11 -3.31
N ARG A 44 3.87 -10.41 -2.42
CA ARG A 44 3.36 -10.03 -1.09
C ARG A 44 2.09 -9.19 -1.19
N ALA A 45 2.05 -8.18 -2.06
CA ALA A 45 0.85 -7.39 -2.29
C ALA A 45 -0.32 -8.25 -2.79
N GLY A 46 -0.06 -9.21 -3.68
CA GLY A 46 -1.06 -10.15 -4.16
C GLY A 46 -1.58 -11.11 -3.08
N GLU A 47 -0.74 -11.51 -2.14
CA GLU A 47 -1.14 -12.32 -0.98
C GLU A 47 -1.98 -11.53 0.02
N GLU A 48 -1.55 -10.31 0.34
CA GLU A 48 -2.29 -9.38 1.20
C GLU A 48 -3.67 -9.08 0.61
N MET A 49 -3.76 -8.84 -0.71
CA MET A 49 -5.04 -8.63 -1.40
C MET A 49 -5.94 -9.87 -1.35
N ARG A 50 -5.39 -11.07 -1.57
CA ARG A 50 -6.14 -12.32 -1.47
C ARG A 50 -6.68 -12.55 -0.06
N ARG A 51 -5.88 -12.24 0.96
CA ARG A 51 -6.28 -12.33 2.37
C ARG A 51 -7.37 -11.30 2.70
N LEU A 52 -7.18 -10.05 2.30
CA LEU A 52 -8.15 -8.97 2.51
C LEU A 52 -9.52 -9.32 1.90
N ARG A 53 -9.53 -9.82 0.65
CA ARG A 53 -10.76 -10.27 -0.01
C ARG A 53 -11.45 -11.39 0.75
N ALA A 54 -10.70 -12.39 1.25
CA ALA A 54 -11.28 -13.48 2.02
C ALA A 54 -11.93 -12.98 3.31
N GLU A 55 -11.25 -12.09 4.05
CA GLU A 55 -11.79 -11.51 5.28
C GLU A 55 -13.00 -10.59 5.00
N MET A 56 -13.00 -9.84 3.89
CA MET A 56 -14.15 -9.03 3.46
C MET A 56 -15.38 -9.90 3.16
N ILE A 57 -15.20 -11.04 2.49
CA ILE A 57 -16.30 -12.00 2.25
C ILE A 57 -16.91 -12.48 3.57
N GLN A 58 -16.09 -12.67 4.62
CA GLN A 58 -16.61 -13.05 5.95
C GLN A 58 -17.43 -11.92 6.58
N VAL A 59 -16.95 -10.68 6.51
CA VAL A 59 -17.68 -9.51 7.01
C VAL A 59 -19.05 -9.39 6.31
N LEU A 60 -19.09 -9.50 4.97
CA LEU A 60 -20.34 -9.44 4.22
C LEU A 60 -21.29 -10.59 4.55
N THR A 61 -20.76 -11.80 4.74
CA THR A 61 -21.55 -12.96 5.19
C THR A 61 -22.12 -12.72 6.58
N GLY A 62 -21.34 -12.10 7.49
CA GLY A 62 -21.78 -11.68 8.83
C GLY A 62 -22.88 -10.62 8.79
N PHE A 63 -22.96 -9.80 7.74
CA PHE A 63 -24.10 -8.91 7.46
C PHE A 63 -25.31 -9.60 6.84
N GLY A 64 -25.30 -10.93 6.73
CA GLY A 64 -26.40 -11.71 6.16
C GLY A 64 -26.48 -11.67 4.64
N TRP A 65 -25.41 -11.26 3.93
CA TRP A 65 -25.42 -11.28 2.47
C TRP A 65 -25.34 -12.70 1.94
N THR A 66 -26.09 -12.98 0.87
CA THR A 66 -26.08 -14.30 0.23
C THR A 66 -24.77 -14.53 -0.54
N GLN A 67 -24.33 -15.79 -0.61
CA GLN A 67 -23.13 -16.15 -1.39
C GLN A 67 -23.27 -15.77 -2.86
N GLU A 68 -24.47 -15.84 -3.43
CA GLU A 68 -24.78 -15.41 -4.80
C GLU A 68 -24.55 -13.90 -4.97
N ARG A 69 -25.03 -13.09 -4.02
CA ARG A 69 -24.82 -11.63 -4.05
C ARG A 69 -23.33 -11.29 -3.94
N ILE A 70 -22.60 -11.97 -3.06
CA ILE A 70 -21.15 -11.78 -2.89
C ILE A 70 -20.40 -12.20 -4.15
N ALA A 71 -20.75 -13.34 -4.75
CA ALA A 71 -20.14 -13.84 -5.98
C ALA A 71 -20.26 -12.83 -7.13
N ARG A 72 -21.47 -12.31 -7.34
CA ARG A 72 -21.73 -11.27 -8.35
C ARG A 72 -20.93 -9.98 -8.12
N LEU A 73 -20.81 -9.52 -6.87
CA LEU A 73 -20.13 -8.26 -6.56
C LEU A 73 -18.59 -8.38 -6.56
N THR A 74 -18.06 -9.58 -6.36
CA THR A 74 -16.61 -9.83 -6.33
C THR A 74 -16.07 -10.42 -7.64
N ASP A 75 -16.93 -10.56 -8.66
CA ASP A 75 -16.63 -11.28 -9.91
C ASP A 75 -16.02 -12.67 -9.67
N MET A 76 -16.55 -13.36 -8.66
CA MET A 76 -16.15 -14.71 -8.28
C MET A 76 -17.25 -15.69 -8.62
N SER A 77 -16.86 -16.93 -8.91
CA SER A 77 -17.83 -18.01 -9.01
C SER A 77 -18.43 -18.31 -7.63
N GLN A 78 -19.71 -18.68 -7.59
CA GLN A 78 -20.37 -19.09 -6.35
C GLN A 78 -19.63 -20.25 -5.63
N PRO A 79 -19.07 -21.27 -6.31
CA PRO A 79 -18.23 -22.27 -5.66
C PRO A 79 -16.98 -21.70 -5.00
N ALA A 80 -16.34 -20.69 -5.60
CA ALA A 80 -15.16 -20.03 -5.00
C ALA A 80 -15.54 -19.28 -3.71
N VAL A 81 -16.70 -18.61 -3.68
CA VAL A 81 -17.23 -17.98 -2.47
C VAL A 81 -17.58 -19.02 -1.41
N SER A 82 -18.29 -20.10 -1.80
CA SER A 82 -18.63 -21.19 -0.89
C SER A 82 -17.39 -21.81 -0.23
N LYS A 83 -16.32 -22.03 -0.99
CA LYS A 83 -15.05 -22.55 -0.48
C LYS A 83 -14.42 -21.61 0.57
N GLN A 84 -14.48 -20.30 0.34
CA GLN A 84 -14.00 -19.32 1.33
C GLN A 84 -14.89 -19.34 2.57
N VAL A 85 -16.22 -19.29 2.43
CA VAL A 85 -17.13 -19.34 3.59
C VAL A 85 -16.93 -20.62 4.41
N ALA A 86 -16.80 -21.78 3.76
CA ALA A 86 -16.54 -23.05 4.43
C ALA A 86 -15.22 -23.05 5.20
N LYS A 87 -14.13 -22.56 4.59
CA LYS A 87 -12.79 -22.51 5.21
C LYS A 87 -12.76 -21.74 6.53
N TYR A 88 -13.60 -20.71 6.69
CA TYR A 88 -13.63 -19.88 7.89
C TYR A 88 -14.78 -20.22 8.85
N ARG A 89 -15.75 -21.04 8.44
CA ARG A 89 -16.81 -21.55 9.33
C ARG A 89 -16.23 -22.38 10.47
N ASP A 90 -15.12 -23.07 10.23
CA ASP A 90 -14.39 -23.85 11.25
C ASP A 90 -13.76 -22.97 12.34
N ALA A 91 -13.67 -21.65 12.14
CA ALA A 91 -13.18 -20.69 13.13
C ALA A 91 -14.28 -20.10 14.04
N GLY A 92 -15.55 -20.50 13.84
CA GLY A 92 -16.71 -20.02 14.61
C GLY A 92 -17.27 -18.66 14.13
N PRO A 93 -18.54 -18.34 14.42
CA PRO A 93 -19.11 -17.04 14.08
C PRO A 93 -18.47 -15.96 14.96
N GLY A 94 -17.59 -15.15 14.37
CA GLY A 94 -17.03 -13.98 15.04
C GLY A 94 -18.11 -12.91 15.30
N PRO A 95 -17.85 -11.96 16.22
CA PRO A 95 -18.75 -10.82 16.42
C PRO A 95 -19.01 -10.07 15.11
N SER A 96 -20.23 -9.58 14.90
CA SER A 96 -20.55 -8.75 13.74
C SER A 96 -19.73 -7.46 13.80
N MET A 97 -19.09 -7.11 12.68
CA MET A 97 -18.31 -5.88 12.59
C MET A 97 -19.24 -4.67 12.52
N ASP A 98 -19.09 -3.70 13.43
CA ASP A 98 -19.75 -2.40 13.26
C ASP A 98 -19.11 -1.66 12.07
N VAL A 99 -19.92 -0.97 11.27
CA VAL A 99 -19.48 -0.13 10.14
C VAL A 99 -19.83 1.34 10.36
N SER A 100 -20.32 1.70 11.54
CA SER A 100 -20.54 3.08 11.94
C SER A 100 -19.24 3.89 11.86
N LEU A 101 -19.34 5.09 11.28
CA LEU A 101 -18.22 6.02 11.16
C LEU A 101 -17.64 6.42 12.52
N GLY A 102 -18.47 6.45 13.56
CA GLY A 102 -18.11 6.85 14.93
C GLY A 102 -17.31 5.79 15.71
N GLN A 103 -16.71 4.81 15.05
CA GLN A 103 -15.75 3.91 15.68
C GLN A 103 -14.41 4.65 15.91
N HIS A 104 -13.80 4.43 17.06
CA HIS A 104 -12.64 5.20 17.56
C HIS A 104 -11.40 4.33 17.82
N ASP A 105 -11.40 3.08 17.39
CA ASP A 105 -10.18 2.28 17.42
C ASP A 105 -9.19 2.75 16.35
N LEU A 106 -7.92 2.45 16.61
CA LEU A 106 -6.82 2.95 15.81
C LEU A 106 -6.90 2.52 14.32
N PRO A 107 -7.08 1.23 13.95
CA PRO A 107 -7.20 0.86 12.54
C PRO A 107 -8.36 1.53 11.81
N TRP A 108 -9.50 1.76 12.47
CA TRP A 108 -10.61 2.47 11.86
C TRP A 108 -10.25 3.92 11.56
N LEU A 109 -9.69 4.63 12.54
CA LEU A 109 -9.28 6.03 12.39
C LEU A 109 -8.15 6.20 11.35
N GLU A 110 -7.18 5.28 11.32
CA GLU A 110 -6.14 5.20 10.29
C GLU A 110 -6.73 5.09 8.88
N GLY A 111 -7.73 4.23 8.72
CA GLY A 111 -8.43 4.04 7.45
C GLY A 111 -9.18 5.29 7.02
N ARG A 112 -9.91 5.92 7.95
CA ARG A 112 -10.61 7.19 7.67
C ARG A 112 -9.63 8.29 7.28
N LEU A 113 -8.51 8.45 8.00
CA LEU A 113 -7.49 9.45 7.66
C LEU A 113 -6.94 9.22 6.25
N TRP A 114 -6.67 7.96 5.90
CA TRP A 114 -6.21 7.61 4.55
C TRP A 114 -7.27 7.91 3.49
N GLY A 115 -8.55 7.61 3.73
CA GLY A 115 -9.64 7.90 2.81
C GLY A 115 -9.80 9.39 2.54
N LEU A 116 -9.71 10.21 3.61
CA LEU A 116 -9.71 11.67 3.50
C LEU A 116 -8.51 12.18 2.69
N ALA A 117 -7.31 11.69 2.99
CA ALA A 117 -6.09 12.10 2.29
C ALA A 117 -6.12 11.73 0.81
N GLU A 118 -6.64 10.55 0.47
CA GLU A 118 -6.79 10.14 -0.93
C GLU A 118 -7.82 11.00 -1.67
N ASP A 119 -8.93 11.35 -1.02
CA ASP A 119 -9.93 12.23 -1.62
C ASP A 119 -9.37 13.64 -1.88
N LEU A 120 -8.56 14.18 -0.96
CA LEU A 120 -7.82 15.43 -1.19
C LEU A 120 -6.82 15.31 -2.34
N SER A 121 -6.07 14.21 -2.38
CA SER A 121 -5.10 13.95 -3.45
C SER A 121 -5.76 13.89 -4.82
N GLU A 122 -6.93 13.25 -4.93
CA GLU A 122 -7.71 13.17 -6.17
C GLU A 122 -8.36 14.51 -6.52
N THR A 123 -8.91 15.25 -5.54
CA THR A 123 -9.56 16.54 -5.75
C THR A 123 -8.61 17.59 -6.33
N TYR A 124 -7.34 17.53 -5.94
CA TYR A 124 -6.30 18.47 -6.40
C TYR A 124 -5.36 17.87 -7.45
N ASP A 125 -5.77 16.84 -8.18
CA ASP A 125 -5.01 16.22 -9.28
C ASP A 125 -3.55 15.92 -8.92
N GLY A 126 -3.31 15.46 -7.68
CA GLY A 126 -1.98 15.13 -7.16
C GLY A 126 -1.14 16.32 -6.68
N ALA A 127 -1.64 17.55 -6.74
CA ALA A 127 -0.97 18.74 -6.21
C ALA A 127 -0.99 18.80 -4.66
N ALA A 128 -1.90 18.06 -4.01
CA ALA A 128 -1.97 17.96 -2.56
C ALA A 128 -0.66 17.40 -1.99
N ARG A 129 -0.18 17.99 -0.89
CA ARG A 129 1.04 17.59 -0.16
C ARG A 129 0.97 16.14 0.33
N CYS A 130 -0.22 15.64 0.65
CA CYS A 130 -0.42 14.25 1.07
C CYS A 130 -0.25 13.22 -0.06
N THR A 131 -0.30 13.62 -1.34
CA THR A 131 -0.27 12.74 -2.52
C THR A 131 0.86 11.69 -2.50
N PRO A 132 2.14 12.05 -2.24
CA PRO A 132 3.21 11.06 -2.23
C PRO A 132 3.06 10.03 -1.11
N CYS A 133 2.53 10.44 0.05
CA CYS A 133 2.32 9.56 1.19
C CYS A 133 1.18 8.58 0.91
N VAL A 134 0.05 9.07 0.40
CA VAL A 134 -1.10 8.25 -0.04
C VAL A 134 -0.66 7.24 -1.10
N GLY A 135 0.07 7.67 -2.12
CA GLY A 135 0.58 6.78 -3.16
C GLY A 135 1.59 5.75 -2.64
N ALA A 136 2.32 6.03 -1.56
CA ALA A 136 3.20 5.05 -0.93
C ALA A 136 2.42 4.03 -0.08
N LEU A 137 1.37 4.46 0.62
CA LEU A 137 0.46 3.58 1.37
C LEU A 137 -0.32 2.65 0.44
N ALA A 138 -0.91 3.18 -0.64
CA ALA A 138 -1.68 2.41 -1.61
C ALA A 138 -0.85 1.32 -2.31
N ARG A 139 0.46 1.56 -2.49
CA ARG A 139 1.40 0.59 -3.08
C ARG A 139 2.06 -0.33 -2.04
N GLY A 140 1.68 -0.26 -0.76
CA GLY A 140 2.30 -1.02 0.32
C GLY A 140 3.76 -0.68 0.61
N LYS A 141 4.27 0.43 0.04
CA LYS A 141 5.65 0.92 0.26
C LYS A 141 5.81 1.56 1.64
N LYS A 142 4.73 2.12 2.19
CA LYS A 142 4.62 2.54 3.60
C LYS A 142 3.60 1.66 4.31
N ARG A 143 3.85 1.42 5.60
CA ARG A 143 2.92 0.72 6.50
C ARG A 143 2.30 1.73 7.46
N PHE A 144 1.11 1.42 7.96
CA PHE A 144 0.52 2.16 9.06
C PHE A 144 1.33 1.92 10.34
N THR A 145 2.02 2.97 10.77
CA THR A 145 2.77 3.09 12.02
C THR A 145 2.44 4.46 12.60
N GLU A 146 2.59 4.65 13.92
CA GLU A 146 2.34 5.95 14.58
C GLU A 146 3.01 7.11 13.82
N ARG A 147 4.31 6.97 13.53
CA ARG A 147 5.07 7.95 12.73
C ARG A 147 4.43 8.23 11.35
N THR A 148 3.97 7.20 10.65
CA THR A 148 3.38 7.36 9.32
C THR A 148 2.00 8.03 9.40
N VAL A 149 1.25 7.72 10.46
CA VAL A 149 -0.05 8.34 10.76
C VAL A 149 0.15 9.81 11.08
N ASP A 150 1.11 10.16 11.94
CA ASP A 150 1.44 11.54 12.29
C ASP A 150 1.93 12.35 11.08
N GLU A 151 2.77 11.74 10.24
CA GLU A 151 3.19 12.36 8.97
C GLU A 151 1.97 12.65 8.07
N LEU A 152 1.05 11.69 7.95
CA LEU A 152 -0.16 11.85 7.14
C LEU A 152 -1.08 12.92 7.72
N ARG A 153 -1.27 12.98 9.06
CA ARG A 153 -2.05 14.03 9.74
C ARG A 153 -1.51 15.41 9.38
N ARG A 154 -0.20 15.61 9.55
CA ARG A 154 0.46 16.89 9.25
C ARG A 154 0.26 17.32 7.80
N LEU A 155 0.40 16.40 6.85
CA LEU A 155 0.22 16.70 5.42
C LEU A 155 -1.22 17.05 5.09
N VAL A 156 -2.19 16.28 5.62
CA VAL A 156 -3.61 16.57 5.43
C VAL A 156 -3.99 17.91 6.03
N GLU A 157 -3.52 18.23 7.24
CA GLU A 157 -3.79 19.53 7.86
C GLU A 157 -3.21 20.71 7.05
N GLU A 158 -2.02 20.52 6.49
CA GLU A 158 -1.41 21.50 5.60
C GLU A 158 -2.28 21.72 4.34
N ASP A 159 -2.73 20.64 3.70
CA ASP A 159 -3.61 20.71 2.53
C ASP A 159 -4.96 21.36 2.86
N LEU A 160 -5.59 20.98 3.98
CA LEU A 160 -6.85 21.58 4.43
C LEU A 160 -6.71 23.09 4.68
N ARG A 161 -5.57 23.53 5.20
CA ARG A 161 -5.30 24.96 5.42
C ARG A 161 -5.03 25.69 4.12
N LEU A 162 -4.25 25.11 3.22
CA LEU A 162 -3.89 25.70 1.92
C LEU A 162 -5.13 25.87 1.03
N HIS A 163 -6.06 24.92 1.08
CA HIS A 163 -7.24 24.88 0.21
C HIS A 163 -8.55 25.24 0.92
N ALA A 164 -8.48 25.88 2.09
CA ALA A 164 -9.64 26.15 2.94
C ALA A 164 -10.75 26.96 2.25
N ALA A 165 -10.42 27.81 1.28
CA ALA A 165 -11.39 28.63 0.54
C ALA A 165 -12.20 27.85 -0.50
N GLU A 166 -11.67 26.71 -0.97
CA GLU A 166 -12.22 25.92 -2.08
C GLU A 166 -12.77 24.57 -1.61
N LEU A 167 -12.41 24.13 -0.41
CA LEU A 167 -12.81 22.86 0.15
C LEU A 167 -14.24 22.86 0.72
N PRO A 168 -15.04 21.81 0.44
CA PRO A 168 -16.26 21.57 1.19
C PRO A 168 -16.01 21.45 2.69
N ALA A 169 -16.94 21.97 3.51
CA ALA A 169 -16.84 21.91 4.97
C ALA A 169 -16.68 20.48 5.51
N GLY A 170 -17.20 19.48 4.79
CA GLY A 170 -17.12 18.07 5.16
C GLY A 170 -15.70 17.51 5.32
N HIS A 171 -14.70 18.05 4.60
CA HIS A 171 -13.31 17.61 4.72
C HIS A 171 -12.68 18.06 6.05
N ARG A 172 -12.93 19.31 6.46
CA ARG A 172 -12.45 19.85 7.74
C ARG A 172 -13.11 19.12 8.92
N GLU A 173 -14.44 18.97 8.87
CA GLU A 173 -15.19 18.26 9.92
C GLU A 173 -14.73 16.81 10.07
N ALA A 174 -14.51 16.11 8.95
CA ALA A 174 -13.99 14.74 8.98
C ALA A 174 -12.60 14.69 9.61
N TYR A 175 -11.69 15.60 9.25
CA TYR A 175 -10.36 15.65 9.86
C TYR A 175 -10.43 15.91 11.36
N ASP A 176 -11.27 16.85 11.81
CA ASP A 176 -11.38 17.20 13.23
C ASP A 176 -11.97 16.06 14.07
N GLU A 177 -12.91 15.30 13.51
CA GLU A 177 -13.42 14.08 14.13
C GLU A 177 -12.31 13.02 14.26
N ILE A 178 -11.58 12.75 13.17
CA ILE A 178 -10.52 11.73 13.13
C ILE A 178 -9.36 12.11 14.06
N SER A 179 -8.91 13.37 13.98
CA SER A 179 -7.79 13.90 14.77
C SER A 179 -8.08 13.79 16.27
N ARG A 180 -9.29 14.18 16.71
CA ARG A 180 -9.72 14.00 18.10
C ARG A 180 -9.73 12.53 18.52
N GLY A 181 -10.18 11.63 17.64
CA GLY A 181 -10.16 10.20 17.91
C GLY A 181 -8.75 9.64 18.08
N LEU A 182 -7.79 10.10 17.27
CA LEU A 182 -6.39 9.67 17.33
C LEU A 182 -5.65 10.19 18.56
N ASP A 183 -6.08 11.33 19.12
CA ASP A 183 -5.47 11.92 20.32
C ASP A 183 -5.97 11.28 21.63
N VAL A 184 -7.07 10.52 21.58
CA VAL A 184 -7.59 9.80 22.74
C VAL A 184 -6.88 8.45 22.87
N PRO A 185 -6.24 8.14 24.02
CA PRO A 185 -5.65 6.83 24.25
C PRO A 185 -6.71 5.74 24.05
N ALA A 186 -6.42 4.74 23.23
CA ALA A 186 -7.34 3.63 23.01
C ALA A 186 -7.71 3.00 24.36
N GLY A 187 -8.96 3.20 24.79
CA GLY A 187 -9.48 2.56 26.00
C GLY A 187 -9.42 1.04 25.86
N THR A 188 -9.47 0.33 26.99
CA THR A 188 -9.54 -1.14 27.08
C THR A 188 -10.88 -1.72 26.60
N ALA A 189 -11.45 -1.15 25.55
CA ALA A 189 -12.62 -1.69 24.87
C ALA A 189 -12.25 -3.01 24.18
N THR A 190 -13.19 -3.95 24.15
CA THR A 190 -13.05 -5.21 23.42
C THR A 190 -12.66 -4.93 21.97
N ALA A 191 -11.60 -5.59 21.50
CA ALA A 191 -11.12 -5.44 20.13
C ALA A 191 -12.27 -5.69 19.14
N PRO A 192 -12.63 -4.72 18.29
CA PRO A 192 -13.74 -4.90 17.37
C PRO A 192 -13.43 -6.01 16.36
N ALA A 193 -14.48 -6.63 15.82
CA ALA A 193 -14.35 -7.77 14.92
C ALA A 193 -13.52 -7.45 13.67
N GLY A 194 -12.75 -8.42 13.18
CA GLY A 194 -11.96 -8.35 11.95
C GLY A 194 -10.53 -7.82 12.14
N SER A 195 -9.66 -8.10 11.16
CA SER A 195 -8.26 -7.67 11.24
C SER A 195 -8.12 -6.16 11.07
N ALA A 196 -7.05 -5.59 11.63
CA ALA A 196 -6.72 -4.18 11.45
C ALA A 196 -6.68 -3.76 9.96
N SER A 197 -6.23 -4.64 9.05
CA SER A 197 -6.19 -4.35 7.62
C SER A 197 -7.58 -4.27 6.97
N VAL A 198 -8.50 -5.14 7.34
CA VAL A 198 -9.90 -5.07 6.86
C VAL A 198 -10.57 -3.81 7.38
N ARG A 199 -10.36 -3.49 8.67
CA ARG A 199 -10.98 -2.33 9.30
C ARG A 199 -10.48 -1.03 8.70
N ARG A 200 -9.18 -0.91 8.45
CA ARG A 200 -8.61 0.20 7.67
C ARG A 200 -9.23 0.32 6.29
N ALA A 201 -9.30 -0.79 5.53
CA ALA A 201 -9.81 -0.77 4.16
C ALA A 201 -11.30 -0.40 4.10
N LEU A 202 -12.12 -0.88 5.03
CA LEU A 202 -13.53 -0.51 5.14
C LEU A 202 -13.71 0.96 5.51
N ALA A 203 -13.02 1.40 6.56
CA ALA A 203 -13.12 2.77 7.03
C ALA A 203 -12.64 3.77 5.97
N HIS A 204 -11.58 3.43 5.24
CA HIS A 204 -11.10 4.15 4.06
C HIS A 204 -12.20 4.31 3.00
N ARG A 205 -12.83 3.20 2.60
CA ARG A 205 -13.87 3.24 1.56
C ARG A 205 -15.10 4.02 1.99
N ILE A 206 -15.59 3.77 3.21
CA ILE A 206 -16.76 4.46 3.77
C ILE A 206 -16.50 5.97 3.88
N GLN A 207 -15.30 6.37 4.32
CA GLN A 207 -14.92 7.78 4.39
C GLN A 207 -14.91 8.44 3.01
N ARG A 208 -14.40 7.75 1.98
CA ARG A 208 -14.42 8.27 0.60
C ARG A 208 -15.83 8.42 0.05
N ASP A 209 -16.67 7.40 0.25
CA ASP A 209 -18.06 7.44 -0.20
C ASP A 209 -18.82 8.58 0.50
N ARG A 210 -18.60 8.80 1.82
CA ARG A 210 -19.17 9.93 2.56
C ARG A 210 -18.80 11.31 1.99
N LEU A 211 -17.54 11.49 1.59
CA LEU A 211 -17.07 12.78 1.07
C LEU A 211 -17.61 13.08 -0.34
N ARG A 212 -18.01 12.05 -1.08
CA ARG A 212 -18.47 12.16 -2.48
C ARG A 212 -19.98 12.29 -2.64
N GLY A 213 -20.77 11.95 -1.62
CA GLY A 213 -22.23 12.04 -1.64
C GLY A 213 -22.89 10.82 -2.24
#